data_AF-A0AAN9VAI5-F1
#
_entry.id   AF-A0AAN9VAI5-F1
#
_cell.length_a   1.000
_cell.length_b   1.000
_cell.length_c   1.000
_cell.angle_alpha   90.00
_cell.angle_beta   90.00
_cell.angle_gamma   90.00
#
_symmetry.space_group_name_H-M   'P 1'
#
loop_
_entity.id
_entity.type
_entity.pdbx_description
1 polymer ?
#
loop_
_entity_poly.entity_id
_entity_poly.type
_entity_poly.pdbx_seq_one_letter_code
_entity_poly.pdbx_strand_id
1 'polypeptide(L)'
;MLVFVGRLCVGAVRSVAVQTRSFCTFTMCAEKLNDVPEVEIEDSGTFKYVLIKVYPGEPSGDHEPSKLIVRGGQKFGPYHGDIYDATLANLQKLGLDSECLGGGRIRHEPEKKELNVYGYSQGFGKADHQLTVSLLKKKYSNYAINWSDEDEL
;
A
#
# COMPACT_ATOMS: atom_id res chain seq x y z
N MET A 1 24.24 -15.16 79.34
CA MET A 1 25.60 -14.63 79.11
C MET A 1 26.43 -15.72 78.46
N LEU A 2 26.47 -15.78 77.13
CA LEU A 2 27.56 -16.39 76.36
C LEU A 2 27.46 -15.89 74.90
N VAL A 3 28.60 -15.44 74.41
CA VAL A 3 28.86 -14.81 73.10
C VAL A 3 29.31 -15.90 72.11
N PHE A 4 29.07 -15.72 70.80
CA PHE A 4 29.97 -16.00 69.65
C PHE A 4 29.11 -15.96 68.35
N VAL A 5 29.16 -14.90 67.54
CA VAL A 5 30.05 -14.65 66.38
C VAL A 5 29.96 -15.73 65.30
N GLY A 6 29.49 -15.37 64.09
CA GLY A 6 29.63 -16.27 62.94
C GLY A 6 28.93 -15.89 61.63
N ARG A 7 29.58 -14.99 60.87
CA ARG A 7 29.81 -15.11 59.41
C ARG A 7 28.70 -14.72 58.41
N LEU A 8 29.06 -13.68 57.67
CA LEU A 8 28.57 -13.18 56.39
C LEU A 8 28.47 -14.28 55.31
N CYS A 9 27.39 -14.31 54.53
CA CYS A 9 27.39 -14.82 53.16
C CYS A 9 26.39 -14.02 52.31
N VAL A 10 26.95 -13.31 51.32
CA VAL A 10 26.28 -12.50 50.30
C VAL A 10 25.64 -13.44 49.28
N GLY A 11 24.32 -13.32 49.07
CA GLY A 11 23.59 -14.02 48.02
C GLY A 11 22.95 -13.02 47.07
N ALA A 12 23.63 -12.72 45.97
CA ALA A 12 23.07 -11.96 44.86
C ALA A 12 21.98 -12.77 44.15
N VAL A 13 20.74 -12.29 44.18
CA VAL A 13 19.65 -12.87 43.39
C VAL A 13 19.49 -12.02 42.13
N ARG A 14 19.83 -12.61 40.99
CA ARG A 14 19.75 -12.00 39.66
C ARG A 14 18.30 -11.70 39.31
N SER A 15 18.03 -10.43 38.99
CA SER A 15 16.76 -10.02 38.35
C SER A 15 16.58 -10.76 37.03
N VAL A 16 15.48 -11.50 36.91
CA VAL A 16 15.02 -12.07 35.64
C VAL A 16 14.37 -10.92 34.85
N ALA A 17 15.06 -10.46 33.82
CA ALA A 17 14.50 -9.51 32.86
C ALA A 17 13.39 -10.20 32.07
N VAL A 18 12.15 -9.80 32.29
CA VAL A 18 11.01 -10.16 31.43
C VAL A 18 11.24 -9.48 30.09
N GLN A 19 11.54 -10.27 29.07
CA GLN A 19 11.78 -9.79 27.73
C GLN A 19 10.45 -9.34 27.12
N THR A 20 10.18 -8.03 27.18
CA THR A 20 9.07 -7.39 26.47
C THR A 20 9.31 -7.56 24.97
N ARG A 21 8.64 -8.54 24.35
CA ARG A 21 8.62 -8.65 22.90
C ARG A 21 7.89 -7.43 22.33
N SER A 22 8.56 -6.82 21.38
CA SER A 22 8.25 -5.56 20.70
C SER A 22 6.80 -5.44 20.25
N PHE A 23 6.04 -4.54 20.89
CA PHE A 23 4.82 -3.96 20.34
C PHE A 23 5.11 -2.82 19.35
N CYS A 24 6.38 -2.46 19.13
CA CYS A 24 6.78 -1.21 18.47
C CYS A 24 6.93 -1.35 16.94
N THR A 25 7.18 -2.56 16.42
CA THR A 25 7.49 -2.76 15.00
C THR A 25 6.26 -2.82 14.09
N PHE A 26 5.15 -3.36 14.59
CA PHE A 26 3.91 -3.50 13.80
C PHE A 26 3.26 -2.14 13.51
N THR A 27 3.24 -1.26 14.51
CA THR A 27 2.64 0.08 14.43
C THR A 27 3.37 0.97 13.44
N MET A 28 4.71 0.94 13.42
CA MET A 28 5.55 1.76 12.54
C MET A 28 5.41 1.41 11.05
N CYS A 29 5.26 0.13 10.70
CA CYS A 29 5.08 -0.29 9.30
C CYS A 29 3.69 0.05 8.76
N ALA A 30 2.65 -0.08 9.59
CA ALA A 30 1.29 0.31 9.24
C ALA A 30 1.15 1.83 9.03
N GLU A 31 1.90 2.64 9.80
CA GLU A 31 1.91 4.10 9.64
C GLU A 31 2.43 4.53 8.26
N LYS A 32 3.49 3.91 7.75
CA LYS A 32 4.06 4.23 6.43
C LYS A 32 3.08 3.99 5.27
N LEU A 33 2.18 3.02 5.40
CA LEU A 33 1.14 2.76 4.40
C LEU A 33 0.09 3.89 4.34
N ASN A 34 -0.08 4.64 5.42
CA ASN A 34 -1.02 5.77 5.46
C ASN A 34 -0.50 6.97 4.66
N ASP A 35 0.82 7.15 4.58
CA ASP A 35 1.45 8.23 3.80
C ASP A 35 1.25 8.08 2.28
N VAL A 36 0.96 6.86 1.82
CA VAL A 36 0.73 6.59 0.40
C VAL A 36 -0.74 6.90 0.04
N PRO A 37 -1.02 7.81 -0.90
CA PRO A 37 -2.40 8.10 -1.31
C PRO A 37 -3.03 6.87 -1.98
N GLU A 38 -4.29 6.56 -1.67
CA GLU A 38 -5.00 5.43 -2.29
C GLU A 38 -5.16 5.60 -3.81
N VAL A 39 -5.44 6.83 -4.27
CA VAL A 39 -5.73 7.09 -5.68
C VAL A 39 -4.96 8.31 -6.16
N GLU A 40 -4.20 8.14 -7.23
CA GLU A 40 -3.48 9.21 -7.92
C GLU A 40 -3.63 9.03 -9.43
N ILE A 41 -4.48 9.85 -10.04
CA ILE A 41 -4.81 9.81 -11.47
C ILE A 41 -4.68 11.20 -12.08
N GLU A 42 -4.59 11.29 -13.41
CA GLU A 42 -4.64 12.56 -14.14
C GLU A 42 -6.02 13.23 -13.99
N ASP A 43 -6.06 14.56 -14.02
CA ASP A 43 -7.29 15.33 -13.81
C ASP A 43 -8.27 15.31 -15.00
N SER A 44 -7.84 14.86 -16.17
CA SER A 44 -8.70 14.72 -17.35
C SER A 44 -8.09 13.81 -18.43
N GLY A 45 -8.92 13.41 -19.39
CA GLY A 45 -8.51 12.68 -20.60
C GLY A 45 -8.53 11.16 -20.43
N THR A 46 -7.98 10.46 -21.42
CA THR A 46 -7.89 8.99 -21.43
C THR A 46 -6.44 8.57 -21.24
N PHE A 47 -6.18 7.77 -20.22
CA PHE A 47 -4.84 7.34 -19.85
C PHE A 47 -4.82 5.91 -19.31
N LYS A 48 -3.63 5.31 -19.30
CA LYS A 48 -3.43 3.98 -18.72
C LYS A 48 -3.33 4.08 -17.21
N TYR A 49 -3.72 3.00 -16.54
CA TYR A 49 -3.61 2.88 -15.09
C TYR A 49 -3.20 1.47 -14.68
N VAL A 50 -2.64 1.34 -13.49
CA VAL A 50 -2.30 0.07 -12.83
C VAL A 50 -2.91 0.02 -11.44
N LEU A 51 -3.34 -1.17 -11.04
CA LEU A 51 -3.77 -1.49 -9.68
C LEU A 51 -2.60 -2.16 -8.96
N ILE A 52 -2.16 -1.57 -7.85
CA ILE A 52 -0.96 -2.00 -7.14
C ILE A 52 -1.32 -2.35 -5.70
N LYS A 53 -0.84 -3.49 -5.22
CA LYS A 53 -0.85 -3.85 -3.80
C LYS A 53 0.46 -3.43 -3.17
N VAL A 54 0.40 -2.64 -2.13
CA VAL A 54 1.55 -2.13 -1.38
C VAL A 54 1.58 -2.81 -0.01
N TYR A 55 2.76 -3.22 0.42
CA TYR A 55 3.00 -3.88 1.70
C TYR A 55 4.37 -3.45 2.25
N PRO A 56 4.62 -3.58 3.56
CA PRO A 56 5.93 -3.27 4.13
C PRO A 56 7.00 -4.22 3.57
N GLY A 57 8.19 -3.69 3.26
CA GLY A 57 9.27 -4.51 2.68
C GLY A 57 9.97 -5.46 3.66
N GLU A 58 9.67 -5.37 4.95
CA GLU A 58 10.19 -6.27 5.97
C GLU A 58 9.06 -7.08 6.62
N PRO A 59 9.17 -8.42 6.65
CA PRO A 59 8.14 -9.28 7.20
C PRO A 59 7.95 -9.01 8.68
N SER A 60 6.81 -8.42 9.02
CA SER A 60 6.47 -7.99 10.37
C SER A 60 5.37 -8.90 10.97
N GLY A 61 5.67 -10.20 11.06
CA GLY A 61 4.82 -11.18 11.76
C GLY A 61 3.67 -11.78 10.93
N ASP A 62 2.74 -12.46 11.62
CA ASP A 62 1.75 -13.35 11.01
C ASP A 62 0.66 -12.68 10.14
N HIS A 63 0.53 -11.35 10.19
CA HIS A 63 -0.38 -10.59 9.32
C HIS A 63 0.30 -9.33 8.80
N GLU A 64 0.80 -9.37 7.56
CA GLU A 64 1.36 -8.18 6.95
C GLU A 64 0.25 -7.23 6.48
N PRO A 65 0.19 -5.99 6.99
CA PRO A 65 -0.78 -5.02 6.50
C PRO A 65 -0.49 -4.71 5.03
N SER A 66 -1.52 -4.71 4.20
CA SER A 66 -1.40 -4.34 2.79
C SER A 66 -2.49 -3.34 2.40
N LYS A 67 -2.18 -2.54 1.39
CA LYS A 67 -3.04 -1.47 0.89
C LYS A 67 -3.10 -1.52 -0.62
N LEU A 68 -4.29 -1.38 -1.18
CA LEU A 68 -4.48 -1.26 -2.61
C LEU A 68 -4.42 0.21 -3.02
N ILE A 69 -3.66 0.50 -4.06
CA ILE A 69 -3.54 1.83 -4.63
C ILE A 69 -3.78 1.81 -6.13
N VAL A 70 -4.35 2.90 -6.65
CA VAL A 70 -4.56 3.13 -8.08
C VAL A 70 -3.62 4.24 -8.52
N ARG A 71 -2.85 3.97 -9.58
CA ARG A 71 -1.95 4.93 -10.22
C ARG A 71 -2.21 4.96 -11.72
N GLY A 72 -2.34 6.15 -12.28
CA GLY A 72 -2.55 6.33 -13.71
C GLY A 72 -2.33 7.77 -14.14
N GLY A 73 -2.13 7.97 -15.44
CA GLY A 73 -1.90 9.29 -16.01
C GLY A 73 -0.58 9.38 -16.76
N GLN A 74 -0.50 10.39 -17.62
CA GLN A 74 0.68 10.64 -18.44
C GLN A 74 1.85 11.13 -17.60
N LYS A 75 1.58 11.72 -16.43
CA LYS A 75 2.62 12.17 -15.50
C LYS A 75 3.60 11.08 -15.05
N PHE A 76 3.18 9.81 -15.02
CA PHE A 76 4.04 8.69 -14.65
C PHE A 76 4.68 8.03 -15.88
N GLY A 77 4.02 8.12 -17.03
CA GLY A 77 4.53 7.64 -18.30
C GLY A 77 3.43 7.16 -19.25
N PRO A 78 3.78 6.89 -20.51
CA PRO A 78 2.82 6.48 -21.53
C PRO A 78 2.39 5.01 -21.43
N TYR A 79 3.10 4.13 -20.70
CA TYR A 79 2.78 2.70 -20.59
C TYR A 79 2.56 2.25 -19.14
N HIS A 80 1.91 1.08 -18.97
CA HIS A 80 1.67 0.48 -17.65
C HIS A 80 2.96 0.21 -16.88
N GLY A 81 4.01 -0.22 -17.57
CA GLY A 81 5.34 -0.44 -16.97
C GLY A 81 5.92 0.83 -16.38
N ASP A 82 5.92 1.92 -17.16
CA ASP A 82 6.43 3.23 -16.70
C ASP A 82 5.67 3.72 -15.46
N ILE A 83 4.34 3.56 -15.44
CA ILE A 83 3.51 3.94 -14.29
C ILE A 83 3.89 3.13 -13.05
N TYR A 84 4.10 1.83 -13.22
CA TYR A 84 4.50 0.94 -12.14
C TYR A 84 5.90 1.28 -11.63
N ASP A 85 6.89 1.43 -12.50
CA ASP A 85 8.28 1.73 -12.14
C ASP A 85 8.41 3.08 -11.42
N ALA A 86 7.70 4.11 -11.91
CA ALA A 86 7.65 5.41 -11.25
C ALA A 86 7.02 5.32 -9.85
N THR A 87 5.99 4.47 -9.68
CA THR A 87 5.34 4.26 -8.39
C THR A 87 6.26 3.48 -7.45
N LEU A 88 6.88 2.40 -7.93
CA LEU A 88 7.80 1.56 -7.18
C LEU A 88 8.99 2.38 -6.64
N ALA A 89 9.57 3.24 -7.47
CA ALA A 89 10.66 4.13 -7.06
C ALA A 89 10.26 5.07 -5.89
N ASN A 90 8.98 5.47 -5.80
CA ASN A 90 8.49 6.28 -4.69
C ASN A 90 8.18 5.44 -3.44
N LEU A 91 7.67 4.22 -3.60
CA LEU A 91 7.40 3.30 -2.50
C LEU A 91 8.69 2.80 -1.84
N GLN A 92 9.72 2.49 -2.63
CA GLN A 92 11.02 2.05 -2.13
C GLN A 92 11.70 3.11 -1.25
N LYS A 93 11.52 4.41 -1.55
CA LYS A 93 12.01 5.51 -0.70
C LYS A 93 11.39 5.50 0.71
N LEU A 94 10.18 4.95 0.84
CA LEU A 94 9.47 4.79 2.11
C LEU A 94 9.82 3.45 2.80
N GLY A 95 10.59 2.58 2.14
CA GLY A 95 10.85 1.21 2.60
C GLY A 95 9.64 0.29 2.45
N LEU A 96 8.76 0.60 1.48
CA LEU A 96 7.61 -0.22 1.12
C LEU A 96 7.93 -1.01 -0.15
N ASP A 97 7.30 -2.17 -0.26
CA ASP A 97 7.36 -3.02 -1.44
C ASP A 97 5.96 -3.12 -2.07
N SER A 98 5.91 -3.58 -3.31
CA SER A 98 4.65 -3.61 -4.06
C SER A 98 4.57 -4.71 -5.11
N GLU A 99 3.33 -5.05 -5.43
CA GLU A 99 2.97 -6.02 -6.45
C GLU A 99 1.92 -5.41 -7.40
N CYS A 100 2.16 -5.49 -8.71
CA CYS A 100 1.19 -5.07 -9.71
C CYS A 100 0.13 -6.17 -9.90
N LEU A 101 -1.14 -5.86 -9.58
CA LEU A 101 -2.26 -6.80 -9.73
C LEU A 101 -2.91 -6.75 -11.13
N GLY A 102 -2.42 -5.88 -12.01
CA GLY A 102 -2.92 -5.69 -13.37
C GLY A 102 -3.10 -4.22 -13.73
N GLY A 103 -3.66 -3.97 -14.91
CA GLY A 103 -4.01 -2.61 -15.32
C GLY A 103 -5.13 -2.53 -16.34
N GLY A 104 -5.32 -1.32 -16.86
CA GLY A 104 -6.31 -1.01 -17.88
C GLY A 104 -6.19 0.45 -18.33
N ARG A 105 -7.32 1.05 -18.70
CA ARG A 105 -7.47 2.45 -19.08
C ARG A 105 -8.55 3.11 -18.24
N ILE A 106 -8.37 4.40 -17.98
CA ILE A 106 -9.35 5.27 -17.35
C ILE A 106 -9.61 6.42 -18.30
N ARG A 107 -10.89 6.67 -18.58
CA ARG A 107 -11.37 7.89 -19.22
C ARG A 107 -11.95 8.80 -18.15
N HIS A 108 -11.33 9.95 -17.96
CA HIS A 108 -11.71 10.94 -16.96
C HIS A 108 -12.28 12.18 -17.66
N GLU A 109 -13.59 12.40 -17.48
CA GLU A 109 -14.31 13.57 -18.00
C GLU A 109 -14.75 14.45 -16.83
N PRO A 110 -13.91 15.40 -16.36
CA PRO A 110 -14.25 16.24 -15.22
C PRO A 110 -15.45 17.15 -15.49
N GLU A 111 -15.71 17.52 -16.75
CA GLU A 111 -16.85 18.35 -17.14
C GLU A 111 -18.20 17.66 -16.88
N LYS A 112 -18.27 16.35 -17.14
CA LYS A 112 -19.46 15.53 -16.86
C LYS A 112 -19.44 14.88 -15.48
N LYS A 113 -18.30 14.96 -14.78
CA LYS A 113 -17.99 14.22 -13.56
C LYS A 113 -18.15 12.71 -13.78
N GLU A 114 -17.60 12.21 -14.89
CA GLU A 114 -17.66 10.81 -15.27
C GLU A 114 -16.26 10.19 -15.30
N LEU A 115 -16.16 8.96 -14.79
CA LEU A 115 -14.95 8.15 -14.80
C LEU A 115 -15.31 6.75 -15.30
N ASN A 116 -14.75 6.35 -16.43
CA ASN A 116 -14.95 5.02 -16.98
C ASN A 116 -13.64 4.22 -16.92
N VAL A 117 -13.68 3.05 -16.28
CA VAL A 117 -12.55 2.13 -16.12
C VAL A 117 -12.75 0.91 -17.02
N TYR A 118 -11.80 0.60 -17.90
CA TYR A 118 -11.97 -0.47 -18.90
C TYR A 118 -10.65 -0.99 -19.47
N GLY A 119 -10.74 -2.08 -20.23
CA GLY A 119 -9.62 -2.71 -20.95
C GLY A 119 -8.56 -3.36 -20.05
N TYR A 120 -7.41 -3.70 -20.62
CA TYR A 120 -6.35 -4.45 -19.90
C TYR A 120 -4.94 -3.87 -20.10
N SER A 121 -3.99 -4.36 -19.30
CA SER A 121 -2.56 -4.16 -19.53
C SER A 121 -1.96 -5.32 -20.33
N GLN A 122 -1.20 -5.03 -21.39
CA GLN A 122 -0.51 -6.07 -22.17
C GLN A 122 0.56 -6.81 -21.36
N GLY A 123 1.22 -6.12 -20.42
CA GLY A 123 2.30 -6.70 -19.61
C GLY A 123 1.83 -7.33 -18.31
N PHE A 124 0.83 -6.73 -17.66
CA PHE A 124 0.35 -7.15 -16.32
C PHE A 124 -1.01 -7.83 -16.33
N GLY A 125 -1.65 -7.94 -17.50
CA GLY A 125 -3.01 -8.45 -17.61
C GLY A 125 -4.06 -7.45 -17.13
N LYS A 126 -5.27 -7.98 -16.93
CA LYS A 126 -6.45 -7.21 -16.56
C LYS A 126 -6.52 -7.03 -15.04
N ALA A 127 -6.64 -5.79 -14.59
CA ALA A 127 -6.89 -5.49 -13.17
C ALA A 127 -8.35 -5.81 -12.78
N ASP A 128 -8.57 -5.97 -11.48
CA ASP A 128 -9.91 -5.93 -10.93
C ASP A 128 -10.47 -4.50 -11.00
N HIS A 129 -11.31 -4.25 -12.01
CA HIS A 129 -11.94 -2.96 -12.22
C HIS A 129 -12.94 -2.62 -11.11
N GLN A 130 -13.57 -3.60 -10.46
CA GLN A 130 -14.50 -3.35 -9.37
C GLN A 130 -13.78 -2.79 -8.14
N LEU A 131 -12.61 -3.34 -7.81
CA LEU A 131 -11.75 -2.81 -6.75
C LEU A 131 -11.25 -1.40 -7.10
N THR A 132 -10.85 -1.21 -8.36
CA THR A 132 -10.41 0.11 -8.86
C THR A 132 -11.51 1.16 -8.71
N VAL A 133 -12.74 0.85 -9.13
CA VAL A 133 -13.90 1.74 -9.00
C VAL A 133 -14.22 2.02 -7.54
N SER A 134 -14.10 1.03 -6.65
CA SER A 134 -14.34 1.21 -5.21
C SER A 134 -13.37 2.22 -4.61
N LEU A 135 -12.09 2.16 -4.98
CA LEU A 135 -11.07 3.14 -4.56
C LEU A 135 -11.33 4.52 -5.16
N LEU A 136 -11.68 4.59 -6.45
CA LEU A 136 -12.02 5.84 -7.12
C LEU A 136 -13.24 6.52 -6.48
N LYS A 137 -14.28 5.76 -6.10
CA LYS A 137 -15.49 6.28 -5.43
C LYS A 137 -15.20 6.92 -4.08
N LYS A 138 -14.18 6.44 -3.36
CA LYS A 138 -13.75 7.07 -2.10
C LYS A 138 -13.20 8.49 -2.33
N LYS A 139 -12.44 8.69 -3.42
CA LYS A 139 -11.82 9.98 -3.75
C LYS A 139 -12.76 10.91 -4.53
N TYR A 140 -13.52 10.37 -5.46
CA TYR A 140 -14.44 11.07 -6.36
C TYR A 140 -15.89 10.67 -6.06
N SER A 141 -16.34 10.94 -4.83
CA SER A 141 -17.67 10.55 -4.35
C SER A 141 -18.83 11.23 -5.11
N ASN A 142 -18.54 12.35 -5.78
CA ASN A 142 -19.47 13.13 -6.58
C ASN A 142 -19.41 12.81 -8.09
N TYR A 143 -18.67 11.78 -8.50
CA TYR A 143 -18.56 11.34 -9.90
C TYR A 143 -19.40 10.10 -10.16
N ALA A 144 -19.93 10.00 -11.38
CA ALA A 144 -20.46 8.75 -11.90
C ALA A 144 -19.28 7.88 -12.37
N ILE A 145 -19.00 6.82 -11.62
CA ILE A 145 -17.87 5.92 -11.88
C ILE A 145 -18.38 4.57 -12.33
N ASN A 146 -18.09 4.24 -13.59
CA ASN A 146 -18.49 3.00 -14.23
C ASN A 146 -17.26 2.17 -14.60
N TRP A 147 -17.45 0.86 -14.73
CA TRP A 147 -16.45 -0.03 -15.29
C TRP A 147 -17.07 -0.94 -16.34
N SER A 148 -16.26 -1.31 -17.33
CA SER A 148 -16.65 -2.23 -18.40
C SER A 148 -15.56 -3.27 -18.58
N ASP A 149 -15.96 -4.53 -18.74
CA ASP A 149 -15.05 -5.61 -19.08
C ASP A 149 -14.63 -5.62 -20.54
N GLU A 150 -15.36 -4.88 -21.40
CA GLU A 150 -15.13 -4.82 -22.83
C GLU A 150 -14.00 -3.85 -23.17
N ASP A 151 -13.10 -4.29 -24.05
CA ASP A 151 -12.16 -3.41 -24.72
C ASP A 151 -12.94 -2.58 -25.74
N GLU A 152 -13.10 -1.27 -25.50
CA GLU A 152 -13.53 -0.36 -26.58
C GLU A 152 -12.46 -0.41 -27.69
N LEU A 153 -12.77 -1.20 -28.73
CA LEU A 153 -12.03 -1.39 -29.97
C LEU A 153 -11.85 -0.09 -30.75
#